data_AF-A0AA42DKZ9-F1
#
_entry.id   AF-A0AA42DKZ9-F1
#
_cell.length_a   1.000
_cell.length_b   1.000
_cell.length_c   1.000
_cell.angle_alpha   90.00
_cell.angle_beta   90.00
_cell.angle_gamma   90.00
#
_symmetry.space_group_name_H-M   'P 1'
#
loop_
_entity.id
_entity.type
_entity.pdbx_description
1 polymer ?
#
loop_
_entity_poly.entity_id
_entity_poly.type
_entity_poly.pdbx_seq_one_letter_code
_entity_poly.pdbx_strand_id
1 'polypeptide(L)'
;MSYNEQLEEQYECFEGDLRKLDELVGQLELWSDERTINHKREDVKLVEYVELHNNLEELKDNLQAFLAERRQEEGETERLSSYEKAIDEKLQAFKETEDHIHSWIRDIKDVRIFIMRSEVLQENQSFIDEILNV
;
A
#
# COMPACT_ATOMS: atom_id res chain seq x y z
N MET A 1 9.64 -12.15 30.97
CA MET A 1 9.82 -12.73 29.63
C MET A 1 11.30 -12.84 29.36
N SER A 2 11.73 -13.95 28.77
CA SER A 2 13.10 -14.11 28.27
C SER A 2 13.28 -13.30 26.97
N TYR A 3 14.53 -12.97 26.63
CA TYR A 3 14.84 -12.28 25.37
C TYR A 3 14.29 -13.02 24.13
N ASN A 4 14.35 -14.36 24.16
CA ASN A 4 13.86 -15.18 23.06
C ASN A 4 12.33 -15.14 22.93
N GLU A 5 11.59 -15.07 24.04
CA GLU A 5 10.13 -14.94 24.02
C GLU A 5 9.69 -13.61 23.40
N GLN A 6 10.40 -12.51 23.71
CA GLN A 6 10.11 -11.19 23.15
C GLN A 6 10.41 -11.13 21.64
N LEU A 7 11.47 -11.81 21.21
CA LEU A 7 11.86 -11.89 19.81
C LEU A 7 10.83 -12.69 18.99
N GLU A 8 10.37 -13.82 19.53
CA GLU A 8 9.33 -14.63 18.87
C GLU A 8 8.01 -13.85 18.71
N GLU A 9 7.58 -13.12 19.74
CA GLU A 9 6.38 -12.27 19.68
C GLU A 9 6.48 -11.19 18.59
N GLN A 10 7.64 -10.56 18.46
CA GLN A 10 7.90 -9.57 17.41
C GLN A 10 7.79 -10.17 16.00
N TYR A 11 8.36 -11.36 15.78
CA TYR A 11 8.24 -12.06 14.52
C TYR A 11 6.80 -12.51 14.23
N GLU A 12 6.04 -12.90 15.26
CA GLU A 12 4.62 -13.24 15.09
C GLU A 12 3.79 -12.02 14.66
N CYS A 13 4.03 -10.86 15.26
CA CYS A 13 3.42 -9.60 14.83
C CYS A 13 3.76 -9.27 13.38
N PHE A 14 5.04 -9.38 13.01
CA PHE A 14 5.52 -9.15 11.65
C PHE A 14 4.87 -10.09 10.63
N GLU A 15 4.75 -11.38 10.94
CA GLU A 15 4.05 -12.35 10.09
C GLU A 15 2.53 -12.09 10.02
N GLY A 16 1.97 -11.46 11.05
CA GLY A 16 0.62 -10.89 11.02
C GLY A 16 0.50 -9.76 10.01
N ASP A 17 1.46 -8.84 10.00
CA ASP A 17 1.50 -7.70 9.08
C ASP A 17 1.74 -8.14 7.63
N LEU A 18 2.53 -9.18 7.39
CA LEU A 18 2.66 -9.81 6.07
C LEU A 18 1.32 -10.36 5.54
N ARG A 19 0.48 -10.92 6.41
CA ARG A 19 -0.86 -11.39 6.01
C ARG A 19 -1.79 -10.21 5.70
N LYS A 20 -1.69 -9.12 6.45
CA LYS A 20 -2.44 -7.88 6.14
C LYS A 20 -2.03 -7.30 4.80
N LEU A 21 -0.76 -7.41 4.41
CA LEU A 21 -0.28 -6.95 3.10
C LEU A 21 -1.00 -7.71 1.98
N ASP A 22 -1.13 -9.04 2.11
CA ASP A 22 -1.90 -9.85 1.16
C ASP A 22 -3.37 -9.45 1.09
N GLU A 23 -4.00 -9.25 2.25
CA GLU A 23 -5.40 -8.85 2.33
C GLU A 23 -5.62 -7.48 1.67
N LEU A 24 -4.71 -6.53 1.88
CA LEU A 24 -4.82 -5.18 1.35
C LEU A 24 -4.57 -5.12 -0.16
N VAL A 25 -3.60 -5.90 -0.66
CA VAL A 25 -3.40 -6.07 -2.12
C VAL A 25 -4.67 -6.66 -2.75
N GLY A 26 -5.24 -7.71 -2.16
CA GLY A 26 -6.49 -8.29 -2.66
C GLY A 26 -7.68 -7.33 -2.61
N GLN A 27 -7.74 -6.45 -1.60
CA GLN A 27 -8.75 -5.39 -1.53
C GLN A 27 -8.58 -4.36 -2.66
N LEU A 28 -7.34 -3.97 -2.97
CA LEU A 28 -7.05 -3.03 -4.05
C LEU A 28 -7.34 -3.63 -5.44
N GLU A 29 -7.06 -4.92 -5.63
CA GLU A 29 -7.43 -5.67 -6.84
C GLU A 29 -8.95 -5.71 -7.03
N LEU A 30 -9.69 -6.09 -5.99
CA LEU A 30 -11.15 -6.09 -6.05
C LEU A 30 -11.71 -4.68 -6.25
N TRP A 31 -11.13 -3.70 -5.56
CA TRP A 31 -11.52 -2.30 -5.70
C TRP A 31 -11.33 -1.82 -7.14
N SER A 32 -10.18 -2.14 -7.76
CA SER A 32 -9.91 -1.86 -9.16
C SER A 32 -11.02 -2.43 -10.05
N ASP A 33 -11.25 -3.74 -9.97
CA ASP A 33 -12.21 -4.46 -10.81
C ASP A 33 -13.63 -3.89 -10.70
N GLU A 34 -14.07 -3.51 -9.50
CA GLU A 34 -15.44 -3.03 -9.28
C GLU A 34 -15.60 -1.53 -9.56
N ARG A 35 -14.57 -0.72 -9.30
CA ARG A 35 -14.70 0.73 -9.20
C ARG A 35 -14.17 1.48 -10.43
N THR A 36 -13.26 0.90 -11.22
CA THR A 36 -12.74 1.56 -12.43
C THR A 36 -13.60 1.34 -13.68
N ILE A 37 -14.65 0.50 -13.61
CA ILE A 37 -15.56 0.18 -14.74
C ILE A 37 -16.20 1.45 -15.34
N ASN A 38 -16.42 2.49 -14.52
CA ASN A 38 -17.03 3.73 -14.97
C ASN A 38 -16.66 4.93 -14.07
N HIS A 39 -16.92 6.11 -14.60
CA HIS A 39 -16.69 7.41 -13.97
C HIS A 39 -17.91 7.92 -13.18
N LYS A 40 -18.65 7.05 -12.48
CA LYS A 40 -19.69 7.48 -11.53
C LYS A 40 -19.11 7.57 -10.13
N ARG A 41 -19.46 8.65 -9.40
CA ARG A 41 -19.01 8.90 -8.02
C ARG A 41 -17.49 8.87 -7.88
N GLU A 42 -16.79 9.47 -8.84
CA GLU A 42 -15.32 9.52 -8.89
C GLU A 42 -14.73 10.18 -7.66
N ASP A 43 -15.40 11.20 -7.12
CA ASP A 43 -15.04 11.89 -5.88
C ASP A 43 -14.93 10.93 -4.69
N VAL A 44 -15.92 10.06 -4.51
CA VAL A 44 -15.94 9.08 -3.42
C VAL A 44 -14.93 7.98 -3.67
N LYS A 45 -14.87 7.45 -4.90
CA LYS A 45 -13.94 6.40 -5.28
C LYS A 45 -12.48 6.83 -5.12
N LEU A 46 -12.15 8.05 -5.54
CA LEU A 46 -10.79 8.57 -5.42
C LEU A 46 -10.36 8.67 -3.94
N VAL A 47 -11.27 9.07 -3.05
CA VAL A 47 -11.01 9.05 -1.59
C VAL A 47 -10.79 7.62 -1.10
N GLU A 48 -11.67 6.69 -1.44
CA GLU A 48 -11.54 5.27 -1.05
C GLU A 48 -10.18 4.69 -1.48
N TYR A 49 -9.75 4.97 -2.71
CA TYR A 49 -8.45 4.50 -3.21
C TYR A 49 -7.27 5.14 -2.48
N VAL A 50 -7.29 6.46 -2.27
CA VAL A 50 -6.21 7.16 -1.54
C VAL A 50 -6.07 6.62 -0.13
N GLU A 51 -7.17 6.33 0.56
CA GLU A 51 -7.13 5.71 1.89
C GLU A 51 -6.52 4.30 1.86
N LEU A 52 -6.92 3.47 0.89
CA LEU A 52 -6.35 2.13 0.72
C LEU A 52 -4.86 2.18 0.37
N HIS A 53 -4.45 3.10 -0.50
CA HIS A 53 -3.05 3.30 -0.87
C HIS A 53 -2.20 3.77 0.31
N ASN A 54 -2.70 4.71 1.12
CA ASN A 54 -2.00 5.17 2.31
C ASN A 54 -1.81 4.05 3.34
N ASN A 55 -2.83 3.22 3.54
CA ASN A 55 -2.71 2.04 4.39
C ASN A 55 -1.64 1.05 3.86
N LEU A 56 -1.49 0.94 2.54
CA LEU A 56 -0.52 0.05 1.90
C LEU A 56 0.90 0.56 2.11
N GLU A 57 1.13 1.85 1.86
CA GLU A 57 2.44 2.47 2.06
C GLU A 57 2.84 2.46 3.54
N GLU A 58 1.92 2.76 4.47
CA GLU A 58 2.20 2.67 5.91
C GLU A 58 2.59 1.24 6.32
N LEU A 59 1.85 0.23 5.86
CA LEU A 59 2.16 -1.16 6.19
C LEU A 59 3.51 -1.61 5.60
N LYS A 60 3.79 -1.22 4.36
CA LYS A 60 5.06 -1.47 3.68
C LYS A 60 6.22 -0.82 4.43
N ASP A 61 6.09 0.44 4.83
CA ASP A 61 7.12 1.15 5.59
C ASP A 61 7.38 0.46 6.94
N ASN A 62 6.33 0.02 7.64
CA ASN A 62 6.46 -0.71 8.90
C ASN A 62 7.18 -2.05 8.72
N LEU A 63 6.83 -2.83 7.69
CA LEU A 63 7.49 -4.09 7.36
C LEU A 63 8.97 -3.89 7.02
N GLN A 64 9.28 -2.88 6.20
CA GLN A 64 10.66 -2.56 5.82
C GLN A 64 11.48 -2.05 7.01
N ALA A 65 10.88 -1.23 7.89
CA ALA A 65 11.52 -0.76 9.11
C ALA A 65 11.88 -1.93 10.03
N PHE A 66 10.97 -2.89 10.21
CA PHE A 66 11.23 -4.09 10.99
C PHE A 66 12.42 -4.88 10.44
N LEU A 67 12.43 -5.14 9.13
CA LEU A 67 13.51 -5.89 8.47
C LEU A 67 14.86 -5.16 8.56
N ALA A 68 14.86 -3.84 8.41
CA ALA A 68 16.05 -3.02 8.56
C ALA A 68 16.60 -3.03 9.99
N GLU A 69 15.73 -2.97 11.00
CA GLU A 69 16.11 -3.07 12.41
C GLU A 69 16.72 -4.45 12.73
N ARG A 70 16.04 -5.53 12.33
CA ARG A 70 16.56 -6.90 12.53
C ARG A 70 17.90 -7.10 11.84
N ARG A 71 18.04 -6.62 10.59
CA ARG A 71 19.31 -6.67 9.86
C ARG A 71 20.46 -5.97 10.60
N GLN A 72 20.19 -4.88 11.33
CA GLN A 72 21.21 -4.21 12.13
C GLN A 72 21.62 -5.03 13.37
N GLU A 73 20.69 -5.79 13.95
CA GLU A 73 20.92 -6.57 15.17
C GLU A 73 21.56 -7.95 14.90
N GLU A 74 21.02 -8.71 13.94
CA GLU A 74 21.43 -10.09 13.63
C GLU A 74 22.27 -10.23 12.35
N GLY A 75 22.40 -9.15 11.56
CA GLY A 75 23.02 -9.19 10.24
C GLY A 75 22.06 -9.67 9.15
N GLU A 76 22.56 -9.80 7.92
CA GLU A 76 21.78 -10.38 6.83
C GLU A 76 21.61 -11.89 7.04
N THR A 77 20.36 -12.35 7.12
CA THR A 77 20.02 -13.77 7.27
C THR A 77 19.12 -14.24 6.13
N GLU A 78 19.18 -15.54 5.80
CA GLU A 78 18.31 -16.13 4.76
C GLU A 78 16.82 -15.92 5.07
N ARG A 79 16.45 -15.86 6.36
CA ARG A 79 15.09 -15.57 6.80
C ARG A 79 14.67 -14.15 6.42
N LEU A 80 15.49 -13.15 6.70
CA LEU A 80 15.21 -11.75 6.35
C LEU A 80 15.15 -11.58 4.83
N SER A 81 16.09 -12.16 4.07
CA SER A 81 16.06 -12.12 2.60
C SER A 81 14.80 -12.79 2.04
N SER A 82 14.32 -13.86 2.65
CA SER A 82 13.07 -14.53 2.25
C SER A 82 11.85 -13.64 2.47
N TYR A 83 11.81 -12.89 3.58
CA TYR A 83 10.69 -11.98 3.84
C TYR A 83 10.71 -10.77 2.91
N GLU A 84 11.88 -10.16 2.67
CA GLU A 84 12.01 -9.07 1.69
C GLU A 84 11.53 -9.50 0.32
N LYS A 85 11.99 -10.66 -0.14
CA LYS A 85 11.56 -11.22 -1.42
C LYS A 85 10.04 -11.44 -1.46
N ALA A 86 9.45 -11.94 -0.37
CA ALA A 86 8.00 -12.15 -0.32
C ALA A 86 7.21 -10.84 -0.38
N ILE A 87 7.70 -9.77 0.25
CA ILE A 87 7.09 -8.42 0.16
C ILE A 87 7.23 -7.89 -1.27
N ASP A 88 8.42 -7.96 -1.85
CA ASP A 88 8.69 -7.47 -3.20
C ASP A 88 7.85 -8.19 -4.26
N GLU A 89 7.72 -9.53 -4.17
CA GLU A 89 6.90 -10.31 -5.08
C GLU A 89 5.42 -9.89 -5.02
N LYS A 90 4.89 -9.62 -3.82
CA LYS A 90 3.50 -9.17 -3.63
C LYS A 90 3.27 -7.77 -4.21
N LEU A 91 4.15 -6.82 -3.88
CA LEU A 91 4.06 -5.45 -4.39
C LEU A 91 4.25 -5.42 -5.91
N GLN A 92 5.14 -6.26 -6.45
CA GLN A 92 5.36 -6.36 -7.88
C GLN A 92 4.16 -6.96 -8.61
N ALA A 93 3.44 -7.91 -8.00
CA ALA A 93 2.18 -8.43 -8.57
C ALA A 93 1.08 -7.36 -8.60
N PHE A 94 1.03 -6.50 -7.58
CA PHE A 94 0.06 -5.40 -7.49
C PHE A 94 0.26 -4.30 -8.55
N LYS A 95 1.47 -4.11 -9.09
CA LYS A 95 1.77 -3.00 -10.02
C LYS A 95 0.85 -2.92 -11.25
N GLU A 96 0.43 -4.04 -11.82
CA GLU A 96 -0.48 -4.02 -12.97
C GLU A 96 -1.85 -3.43 -12.58
N THR A 97 -2.35 -3.79 -11.41
CA THR A 97 -3.57 -3.24 -10.81
C THR A 97 -3.39 -1.75 -10.51
N GLU A 98 -2.26 -1.36 -9.92
CA GLU A 98 -1.94 0.03 -9.63
C GLU A 98 -1.92 0.89 -10.91
N ASP A 99 -1.23 0.43 -11.95
CA ASP A 99 -1.19 1.10 -13.26
C ASP A 99 -2.60 1.27 -13.87
N HIS A 100 -3.46 0.25 -13.70
CA HIS A 100 -4.85 0.31 -14.14
C HIS A 100 -5.64 1.39 -13.38
N ILE A 101 -5.53 1.44 -12.06
CA ILE A 101 -6.18 2.46 -11.23
C ILE A 101 -5.63 3.86 -11.60
N HIS A 102 -4.32 4.02 -11.76
CA HIS A 102 -3.69 5.27 -12.16
C HIS A 102 -4.17 5.74 -13.53
N SER A 103 -4.35 4.82 -14.50
CA SER A 103 -5.00 5.16 -15.78
C SER A 103 -6.41 5.67 -15.58
N TRP A 104 -7.22 5.02 -14.73
CA TRP A 104 -8.57 5.46 -14.44
C TRP A 104 -8.59 6.85 -13.77
N ILE A 105 -7.67 7.13 -12.84
CA ILE A 105 -7.54 8.45 -12.18
C ILE A 105 -7.20 9.53 -13.19
N ARG A 106 -6.31 9.25 -14.15
CA ARG A 106 -5.96 10.20 -15.22
C ARG A 106 -7.14 10.57 -16.12
N ASP A 107 -8.10 9.66 -16.28
CA ASP A 107 -9.31 9.89 -17.08
C ASP A 107 -10.40 10.68 -16.32
N ILE A 108 -10.25 10.91 -15.01
CA ILE A 108 -11.19 11.69 -14.21
C ILE A 108 -11.22 13.15 -14.68
N LYS A 109 -12.41 13.62 -15.05
CA LYS A 109 -12.61 15.03 -15.41
C LYS A 109 -12.70 15.89 -14.16
N ASP A 110 -12.09 17.07 -14.23
CA ASP A 110 -12.16 18.08 -13.17
C ASP A 110 -11.70 17.56 -11.79
N VAL A 111 -10.76 16.62 -11.74
CA VAL A 111 -10.20 16.03 -10.50
C VAL A 111 -9.75 17.08 -9.46
N ARG A 112 -9.32 18.26 -9.94
CA ARG A 112 -8.98 19.43 -9.10
C ARG A 112 -10.14 19.89 -8.22
N ILE A 113 -11.38 19.82 -8.71
CA ILE A 113 -12.57 20.16 -7.94
C ILE A 113 -12.78 19.17 -6.79
N PHE A 114 -12.49 17.89 -7.02
CA PHE A 114 -12.59 16.86 -5.97
C PHE A 114 -11.54 17.09 -4.88
N ILE A 115 -10.29 17.36 -5.29
CA ILE A 115 -9.20 17.71 -4.35
C ILE A 115 -9.61 18.90 -3.48
N MET A 116 -10.12 19.99 -4.06
CA MET A 116 -10.53 21.17 -3.28
C MET A 116 -11.65 20.91 -2.27
N ARG A 117 -12.41 19.82 -2.39
CA ARG A 117 -13.59 19.54 -1.56
C ARG A 117 -13.38 18.45 -0.50
N SER A 118 -12.30 17.68 -0.61
CA SER A 118 -12.01 16.57 0.29
C SER A 118 -10.67 16.80 1.00
N GLU A 119 -10.69 16.85 2.32
CA GLU A 119 -9.49 17.00 3.15
C GLU A 119 -8.47 15.89 2.86
N VAL A 120 -8.93 14.64 2.78
CA VAL A 120 -8.10 13.48 2.43
C VAL A 120 -7.38 13.69 1.08
N LEU A 121 -8.06 14.22 0.07
CA LEU A 121 -7.45 14.45 -1.24
C LEU A 121 -6.50 15.66 -1.24
N GLN A 122 -6.69 16.64 -0.35
CA GLN A 122 -5.77 17.77 -0.20
C GLN A 122 -4.46 17.33 0.43
N GLU A 123 -4.54 16.53 1.49
CA GLU A 123 -3.38 15.97 2.19
C GLU A 123 -2.54 15.09 1.25
N ASN A 124 -3.20 14.41 0.32
CA ASN A 124 -2.59 13.52 -0.66
C ASN A 124 -2.47 14.13 -2.06
N GLN A 125 -2.53 15.46 -2.17
CA GLN A 125 -2.53 16.13 -3.48
C GLN A 125 -1.25 15.82 -4.27
N SER A 126 -0.08 15.80 -3.61
CA SER A 126 1.20 15.53 -4.28
C SER A 126 1.20 14.16 -4.97
N PHE A 127 0.69 13.13 -4.28
CA PHE A 127 0.54 11.78 -4.84
C PHE A 127 -0.39 11.76 -6.05
N ILE A 128 -1.55 12.42 -5.95
CA ILE A 128 -2.49 12.52 -7.07
C ILE A 128 -1.85 13.29 -8.24
N ASP A 129 -1.09 14.35 -7.96
CA ASP A 129 -0.39 15.14 -8.97
C ASP A 129 0.68 14.32 -9.69
N GLU A 130 1.39 13.44 -8.99
CA GLU A 130 2.33 12.51 -9.61
C GLU A 130 1.63 11.59 -10.61
N ILE A 131 0.48 11.01 -10.24
CA ILE A 131 -0.33 10.18 -11.14
C ILE A 131 -0.75 10.94 -12.40
N LEU A 132 -1.16 12.21 -12.26
CA LEU A 132 -1.66 13.02 -13.38
C LEU A 132 -0.56 13.51 -14.33
N ASN A 133 0.69 13.54 -13.89
CA ASN A 133 1.82 14.08 -14.66
C ASN A 133 2.66 13.00 -15.38
N VAL A 134 2.24 11.73 -15.31
CA VAL A 134 2.84 10.57 -16.02
C VAL A 134 2.14 10.30 -17.35
#